data_AF-A0AAW0AUB5-F1
#
_entry.id   AF-A0AAW0AUB5-F1
#
_cell.length_a   1.000
_cell.length_b   1.000
_cell.length_c   1.000
_cell.angle_alpha   90.00
_cell.angle_beta   90.00
_cell.angle_gamma   90.00
#
_symmetry.space_group_name_H-M   'P 1'
#
loop_
_entity.id
_entity.type
_entity.pdbx_description
1 polymer ?
#
loop_
_entity_poly.entity_id
_entity_poly.type
_entity_poly.pdbx_seq_one_letter_code
_entity_poly.pdbx_strand_id
1 'polypeptide(L)'
;MPIWKHPGLRKSQYDQVARRHAIDCLRSNHKIRTVEDTMVIASRRTIVAQKPHTVNNSGIARQNCGCVSCRRDRDELGCKNPGKCIDTAQALIN
;
A
#
# COMPACT_ATOMS: atom_id res chain seq x y z
N MET A 1 -1.11 17.97 2.37
CA MET A 1 0.36 18.01 2.23
C MET A 1 0.85 16.88 1.34
N PRO A 2 1.97 17.04 0.61
CA PRO A 2 2.62 15.95 -0.11
C PRO A 2 3.19 14.90 0.87
N ILE A 3 2.85 13.63 0.69
CA ILE A 3 3.34 12.55 1.57
C ILE A 3 4.88 12.43 1.53
N TRP A 4 5.46 12.64 0.35
CA TRP A 4 6.90 12.51 0.07
C TRP A 4 7.79 13.53 0.79
N LYS A 5 7.20 14.60 1.33
CA LYS A 5 7.91 15.67 2.05
C LYS A 5 7.35 15.85 3.47
N HIS A 6 6.61 14.87 3.99
CA HIS A 6 5.95 15.00 5.27
C HIS A 6 6.99 15.00 6.42
N PRO A 7 7.02 16.02 7.29
CA PRO A 7 8.02 16.12 8.36
C PRO A 7 7.89 15.03 9.43
N GLY A 8 6.71 14.43 9.58
CA GLY A 8 6.50 13.28 10.46
C GLY A 8 7.07 11.96 9.91
N LEU A 9 7.54 11.93 8.67
CA LEU A 9 8.10 10.73 8.05
C LEU A 9 9.54 10.54 8.54
N ARG A 10 9.79 9.52 9.39
CA ARG A 10 11.16 9.25 9.86
C ARG A 10 12.02 8.81 8.69
N LYS A 11 13.14 9.50 8.48
CA LYS A 11 14.07 9.26 7.38
C LYS A 11 14.52 7.79 7.27
N SER A 12 14.77 7.13 8.40
CA SER A 12 15.18 5.72 8.44
C SER A 12 14.09 4.75 7.96
N GLN A 13 12.82 5.01 8.28
CA GLN A 13 11.70 4.23 7.75
C GLN A 13 11.54 4.51 6.27
N TYR A 14 11.56 5.78 5.86
CA TYR A 14 11.48 6.16 4.44
C TYR A 14 12.54 5.46 3.60
N ASP A 15 13.80 5.45 4.04
CA ASP A 15 14.90 4.80 3.31
C ASP A 15 14.71 3.28 3.17
N GLN A 16 14.07 2.64 4.16
CA GLN A 16 13.73 1.21 4.10
C GLN A 16 12.58 0.94 3.13
N VAL A 17 11.55 1.80 3.08
CA VAL A 17 10.43 1.62 2.15
C VAL A 17 10.75 2.10 0.74
N ALA A 18 11.62 3.11 0.57
CA ALA A 18 11.99 3.73 -0.71
C ALA A 18 12.68 2.73 -1.65
N ARG A 19 13.34 1.71 -1.09
CA ARG A 19 13.96 0.63 -1.87
C ARG A 19 12.95 -0.43 -2.34
N ARG A 20 11.69 -0.34 -1.93
CA ARG A 20 10.65 -1.30 -2.34
C ARG A 20 10.02 -0.81 -3.64
N HIS A 21 9.88 -1.71 -4.61
CA HIS A 21 9.09 -1.49 -5.84
C HIS A 21 7.64 -1.03 -5.58
N ALA A 22 7.13 -1.27 -4.36
CA ALA A 22 5.83 -0.77 -3.93
C ALA A 22 5.75 0.77 -3.91
N ILE A 23 6.84 1.50 -3.60
CA ILE A 23 6.83 2.96 -3.62
C ILE A 23 6.66 3.51 -5.03
N ASP A 24 7.33 2.90 -6.01
CA ASP A 24 7.17 3.28 -7.41
C ASP A 24 5.74 2.99 -7.87
N CYS A 25 5.20 1.83 -7.51
CA CYS A 25 3.81 1.47 -7.81
C CYS A 25 2.81 2.45 -7.17
N LEU A 26 3.02 2.86 -5.92
CA LEU A 26 2.19 3.85 -5.24
C LEU A 26 2.23 5.20 -5.98
N ARG A 27 3.39 5.58 -6.52
CA ARG A 27 3.58 6.85 -7.24
C ARG A 27 3.05 6.81 -8.67
N SER A 28 3.32 5.75 -9.43
CA SER A 28 2.98 5.64 -10.86
C SER A 28 1.57 5.12 -11.08
N ASN A 29 1.23 3.99 -10.44
CA ASN A 29 0.01 3.24 -10.72
C ASN A 29 -1.13 3.75 -9.85
N HIS A 30 -0.90 3.86 -8.54
CA HIS A 30 -1.90 4.40 -7.61
C HIS A 30 -1.94 5.94 -7.57
N LYS A 31 -0.97 6.62 -8.22
CA LYS A 31 -0.90 8.08 -8.36
C LYS A 31 -1.02 8.86 -7.04
N ILE A 32 -0.49 8.29 -5.95
CA ILE A 32 -0.55 8.88 -4.62
C ILE A 32 0.31 10.14 -4.57
N ARG A 33 -0.32 11.26 -4.20
CA ARG A 33 0.36 12.57 -4.09
C ARG A 33 0.30 13.12 -2.68
N THR A 34 -0.78 12.85 -1.96
CA THR A 34 -1.04 13.44 -0.65
C THR A 34 -0.97 12.42 0.48
N VAL A 35 -0.83 12.93 1.72
CA VAL A 35 -0.94 12.10 2.93
C VAL A 35 -2.32 11.45 3.02
N GLU A 36 -3.37 12.16 2.59
CA GLU A 36 -4.75 11.66 2.58
C GLU A 36 -4.91 10.46 1.63
N ASP A 37 -4.39 10.56 0.40
CA ASP A 37 -4.37 9.42 -0.54
C ASP A 37 -3.66 8.20 0.06
N THR A 38 -2.56 8.46 0.80
CA THR A 38 -1.77 7.42 1.45
C THR A 38 -2.57 6.77 2.58
N MET A 39 -3.28 7.57 3.39
CA MET A 39 -4.17 7.08 4.43
C MET A 39 -5.33 6.28 3.86
N VAL A 40 -5.92 6.68 2.74
CA VAL A 40 -6.97 5.90 2.06
C VAL A 40 -6.46 4.53 1.66
N ILE A 41 -5.21 4.42 1.17
CA ILE A 41 -4.63 3.13 0.79
C ILE A 41 -4.22 2.32 2.03
N ALA A 42 -3.61 2.96 3.03
CA ALA A 42 -3.17 2.32 4.27
C ALA A 42 -4.34 1.82 5.13
N SER A 43 -5.48 2.53 5.08
CA SER A 43 -6.72 2.19 5.76
C SER A 43 -7.52 1.09 5.07
N ARG A 44 -7.11 0.65 3.86
CA ARG A 44 -7.56 -0.63 3.27
C ARG A 44 -6.97 -1.76 4.10
N ARG A 45 -7.43 -1.89 5.34
CA ARG A 45 -6.99 -2.92 6.27
C ARG A 45 -7.24 -4.27 5.61
N THR A 46 -6.19 -5.08 5.61
CA THR A 46 -6.19 -6.50 5.31
C THR A 46 -7.20 -7.30 6.18
N ILE A 47 -7.76 -6.66 7.22
CA ILE A 47 -8.57 -7.23 8.28
C ILE A 47 -9.81 -6.35 8.56
N VAL A 48 -10.82 -6.24 7.67
CA VAL A 48 -12.19 -5.88 8.12
C VAL A 48 -13.27 -6.54 7.24
N ALA A 49 -13.89 -7.57 7.82
CA ALA A 49 -15.32 -7.90 7.83
C ALA A 49 -16.10 -8.54 6.66
N GLN A 50 -15.66 -8.66 5.41
CA GLN A 50 -16.49 -9.40 4.42
C GLN A 50 -15.79 -10.37 3.47
N LYS A 51 -14.50 -10.18 3.17
CA LYS A 51 -13.59 -11.21 2.63
C LYS A 51 -12.17 -10.83 3.09
N PRO A 52 -11.52 -11.58 4.00
CA PRO A 52 -10.18 -11.22 4.47
C PRO A 52 -9.23 -11.18 3.28
N HIS A 53 -8.28 -10.24 3.29
CA HIS A 53 -7.16 -10.37 2.36
C HIS A 53 -6.58 -11.76 2.57
N THR A 54 -6.43 -12.53 1.49
CA THR A 54 -5.82 -13.85 1.60
C THR A 54 -4.36 -13.62 1.93
N VAL A 55 -4.03 -13.70 3.21
CA VAL A 55 -2.65 -13.78 3.70
C VAL A 55 -2.17 -15.22 3.53
N ASN A 56 -0.86 -15.42 3.39
CA ASN A 56 -0.30 -16.76 3.53
C ASN A 56 -0.29 -17.17 5.02
N ASN A 57 0.06 -18.43 5.32
CA ASN A 57 0.17 -18.92 6.71
C ASN A 57 1.20 -18.14 7.56
N SER A 58 2.03 -17.31 6.93
CA SER A 58 3.02 -16.44 7.59
C SER A 58 2.50 -15.02 7.86
N GLY A 59 1.22 -14.73 7.61
CA GLY A 59 0.63 -13.40 7.82
C GLY A 59 0.99 -12.36 6.74
N ILE A 60 1.67 -12.77 5.66
CA ILE A 60 2.08 -11.89 4.56
C ILE A 60 0.96 -11.81 3.53
N ALA A 61 0.62 -10.59 3.09
CA ALA A 61 -0.37 -10.36 2.05
C ALA A 61 0.03 -11.07 0.74
N ARG A 62 -0.86 -11.91 0.20
CA ARG A 62 -0.61 -12.58 -1.09
C ARG A 62 -0.60 -11.58 -2.24
N GLN A 63 0.29 -11.83 -3.21
CA GLN A 63 0.38 -11.06 -4.45
C GLN A 63 -0.93 -11.03 -5.24
N ASN A 64 -1.68 -12.14 -5.20
CA ASN A 64 -2.91 -12.36 -5.95
C ASN A 64 -4.17 -12.23 -5.09
N CYS A 65 -4.14 -11.39 -4.04
CA CYS A 65 -5.27 -11.24 -3.14
C CYS A 65 -6.60 -11.08 -3.91
N GLY A 66 -7.56 -11.95 -3.59
CA GLY A 66 -8.86 -12.02 -4.26
C GLY A 66 -9.86 -10.94 -3.83
N CYS A 67 -9.45 -9.99 -3.00
CA CYS A 67 -10.30 -8.91 -2.51
C CYS A 67 -10.73 -7.99 -3.67
N VAL A 68 -11.93 -7.40 -3.60
CA VAL A 68 -12.47 -6.54 -4.68
C VAL A 68 -11.54 -5.35 -4.94
N SER A 69 -11.09 -4.67 -3.89
CA SER A 69 -10.16 -3.54 -4.01
C SER A 69 -8.81 -3.93 -4.64
N CYS A 70 -8.28 -5.09 -4.26
CA CYS A 70 -7.03 -5.64 -4.76
C CYS A 70 -7.14 -6.05 -6.23
N ARG A 71 -8.27 -6.66 -6.59
CA ARG A 71 -8.57 -7.03 -7.97
C ARG A 71 -8.69 -5.76 -8.82
N ARG A 72 -9.44 -4.78 -8.34
CA ARG A 72 -9.58 -3.47 -8.98
C ARG A 72 -8.23 -2.79 -9.19
N ASP A 73 -7.37 -2.77 -8.16
CA ASP A 73 -6.03 -2.18 -8.27
C ASP A 73 -5.15 -2.92 -9.30
N ARG A 74 -5.31 -4.24 -9.46
CA ARG A 74 -4.59 -5.01 -10.49
C ARG A 74 -5.13 -4.74 -11.89
N ASP A 75 -6.45 -4.78 -12.03
CA ASP A 75 -7.13 -4.74 -13.34
C ASP A 75 -7.21 -3.31 -13.89
N GLU A 76 -7.47 -2.32 -13.04
CA GLU A 76 -7.65 -0.92 -13.46
C GLU A 76 -6.35 -0.10 -13.37
N LEU A 77 -5.49 -0.37 -12.37
CA LEU A 77 -4.27 0.41 -12.13
C LEU A 77 -3.00 -0.30 -12.56
N GLY A 78 -3.07 -1.58 -12.97
CA GLY A 78 -1.90 -2.38 -13.34
C GLY A 78 -0.97 -2.65 -12.15
N CYS A 79 -1.46 -2.56 -10.90
CA CYS A 79 -0.68 -2.90 -9.72
C CYS A 79 -0.34 -4.39 -9.75
N LYS A 80 0.92 -4.79 -9.52
CA LYS A 80 1.30 -6.22 -9.52
C LYS A 80 1.08 -6.88 -8.16
N ASN A 81 1.14 -6.10 -7.08
CA ASN A 81 0.95 -6.60 -5.72
C ASN A 81 0.35 -5.51 -4.82
N PRO A 82 -0.99 -5.43 -4.76
CA PRO A 82 -1.70 -4.45 -3.93
C PRO A 82 -1.39 -4.60 -2.44
N GLY A 83 -1.15 -5.82 -1.95
CA GLY A 83 -0.82 -6.09 -0.55
C GLY A 83 0.45 -5.36 -0.10
N LYS A 84 1.53 -5.48 -0.88
CA LYS A 84 2.78 -4.75 -0.60
C LYS A 84 2.60 -3.24 -0.67
N CYS A 85 1.70 -2.75 -1.52
CA CYS A 85 1.40 -1.32 -1.63
C CYS A 85 0.68 -0.80 -0.37
N ILE A 86 -0.27 -1.57 0.17
CA ILE A 86 -0.96 -1.27 1.43
C ILE A 86 0.02 -1.29 2.60
N ASP A 87 0.84 -2.35 2.73
CA ASP A 87 1.83 -2.46 3.81
C ASP A 87 2.85 -1.30 3.77
N THR A 88 3.24 -0.91 2.55
CA THR A 88 4.17 0.21 2.34
C THR A 88 3.49 1.54 2.65
N ALA A 89 2.22 1.73 2.29
CA ALA A 89 1.46 2.92 2.65
C ALA A 89 1.28 3.03 4.17
N GLN A 90 1.03 1.92 4.88
CA GLN A 90 0.99 1.90 6.35
C GLN A 90 2.33 2.29 6.96
N ALA A 91 3.44 1.78 6.44
CA ALA A 91 4.78 2.15 6.88
C ALA A 91 5.15 3.61 6.59
N LEU A 92 4.45 4.29 5.67
CA LEU A 92 4.64 5.72 5.36
C LEU A 92 3.88 6.65 6.29
N ILE A 93 2.83 6.17 6.97
CA ILE A 93 1.99 6.99 7.87
C ILE A 93 2.21 6.70 9.36
N ASN A 94 3.00 5.68 9.70
CA ASN A 94 3.38 5.27 11.07
C ASN A 94 4.84 5.63 11.39
#